data_AF-A0A956AUB5-F1
#
_entry.id   AF-A0A956AUB5-F1
#
_cell.length_a   1.000
_cell.length_b   1.000
_cell.length_c   1.000
_cell.angle_alpha   90.00
_cell.angle_beta   90.00
_cell.angle_gamma   90.00
#
_symmetry.space_group_name_H-M   'P 1'
#
loop_
_entity.id
_entity.type
_entity.pdbx_description
1 polymer ?
#
loop_
_entity_poly.entity_id
_entity_poly.type
_entity_poly.pdbx_seq_one_letter_code
_entity_poly.pdbx_strand_id
1 'polypeptide(L)'
;MTDFAARYVDRGLLGQGGMGEVRCVYDRVLDREVAQKTLRWSLRDTPRARARFLAEATMTAGLAHPSIVPVYDRGVLPDGAPWYTMKRVLGQTLAEAQAAGLP
;
A
#
# COMPACT_ATOMS: atom_id res chain seq x y z
N MET A 1 -7.21 -14.63 -14.26
CA MET A 1 -7.27 -13.28 -13.67
C MET A 1 -7.76 -13.46 -12.24
N THR A 2 -6.85 -13.54 -11.28
CA THR A 2 -7.20 -13.89 -9.89
C THR A 2 -8.04 -12.76 -9.31
N ASP A 3 -9.24 -13.09 -8.85
CA ASP A 3 -10.12 -12.13 -8.18
C ASP A 3 -9.38 -11.56 -6.95
N PHE A 4 -9.25 -10.24 -6.92
CA PHE A 4 -8.59 -9.50 -5.85
C PHE A 4 -9.19 -9.85 -4.48
N ALA A 5 -10.53 -9.92 -4.39
CA ALA A 5 -11.22 -10.23 -3.14
C ALA A 5 -11.03 -11.69 -2.72
N ALA A 6 -10.77 -12.58 -3.68
CA ALA A 6 -10.47 -13.97 -3.38
C ALA A 6 -9.07 -14.15 -2.76
N ARG A 7 -8.08 -13.35 -3.20
CA ARG A 7 -6.68 -13.45 -2.74
C ARG A 7 -6.38 -12.62 -1.49
N TYR A 8 -6.76 -11.34 -1.49
CA TYR A 8 -6.38 -10.40 -0.43
C TYR A 8 -7.54 -10.13 0.51
N VAL A 9 -7.35 -10.43 1.80
CA VAL A 9 -8.36 -10.23 2.84
C VAL A 9 -7.99 -9.02 3.68
N ASP A 10 -8.87 -8.02 3.76
CA ASP A 10 -8.66 -6.87 4.63
C ASP A 10 -8.58 -7.27 6.11
N ARG A 11 -7.59 -6.71 6.81
CA ARG A 11 -7.34 -6.91 8.24
C ARG A 11 -7.37 -5.61 9.03
N GLY A 12 -7.67 -4.48 8.37
CA GLY A 12 -7.85 -3.20 9.02
C GLY A 12 -6.88 -2.12 8.55
N LEU A 13 -7.17 -0.90 8.97
CA LEU A 13 -6.44 0.30 8.59
C LEU A 13 -5.08 0.40 9.32
N LEU A 14 -4.01 0.69 8.58
CA LEU A 14 -2.68 0.98 9.13
C LEU A 14 -2.39 2.49 9.16
N GLY A 15 -2.90 3.24 8.18
CA GLY A 15 -2.70 4.68 8.14
C GLY A 15 -3.39 5.33 6.95
N GLN A 16 -3.58 6.65 7.02
CA GLN A 16 -4.21 7.45 5.97
C GLN A 16 -3.39 8.70 5.70
N GLY A 17 -3.34 9.11 4.45
CA GLY A 17 -2.63 10.32 4.02
C GLY A 17 -3.28 10.98 2.82
N GLY A 18 -2.65 12.05 2.33
CA GLY A 18 -3.21 12.88 1.26
C GLY A 18 -3.48 12.13 -0.06
N MET A 19 -2.73 11.09 -0.38
CA MET A 19 -2.89 10.35 -1.64
C MET A 19 -3.77 9.10 -1.51
N GLY A 20 -4.00 8.60 -0.30
CA GLY A 20 -4.67 7.30 -0.15
C GLY A 20 -4.61 6.78 1.27
N GLU A 21 -5.11 5.56 1.42
CA GLU A 21 -5.03 4.81 2.67
C GLU A 21 -4.15 3.58 2.51
N VAL A 22 -3.54 3.17 3.63
CA VAL A 22 -2.76 1.96 3.75
C VAL A 22 -3.49 1.03 4.72
N ARG A 23 -3.78 -0.18 4.26
CA ARG A 23 -4.46 -1.23 5.02
C ARG A 23 -3.56 -2.45 5.17
N CYS A 24 -3.72 -3.18 6.26
CA CYS A 24 -3.18 -4.51 6.38
C CYS A 24 -4.09 -5.45 5.59
N VAL A 25 -3.52 -6.24 4.69
CA VAL A 25 -4.25 -7.30 3.99
C VAL A 25 -3.48 -8.61 4.11
N TYR A 26 -4.22 -9.71 4.23
CA TYR A 26 -3.66 -11.05 4.25
C TYR A 26 -3.73 -11.65 2.85
N ASP A 27 -2.56 -11.96 2.28
CA ASP A 27 -2.40 -12.64 0.99
C ASP A 27 -2.57 -14.15 1.20
N ARG A 28 -3.73 -14.68 0.82
CA ARG A 28 -4.05 -16.11 0.97
C ARG A 28 -3.19 -17.04 0.11
N VAL A 29 -2.63 -16.54 -0.99
CA VAL A 29 -1.83 -17.36 -1.91
C VAL A 29 -0.41 -17.53 -1.38
N LEU A 30 0.13 -16.49 -0.74
CA LEU A 30 1.50 -16.48 -0.21
C LEU A 30 1.56 -16.64 1.31
N ASP A 31 0.41 -16.83 1.97
CA ASP A 31 0.26 -17.02 3.41
C ASP A 31 1.01 -15.98 4.26
N ARG A 32 0.74 -14.69 3.99
CA ARG A 32 1.42 -13.59 4.69
C ARG A 32 0.60 -12.32 4.78
N GLU A 33 0.88 -11.50 5.79
CA GLU A 33 0.36 -10.14 5.89
C GLU A 33 1.22 -9.16 5.09
N VAL A 34 0.56 -8.30 4.32
CA VAL A 34 1.19 -7.23 3.54
C VAL A 34 0.47 -5.91 3.78
N ALA A 35 1.17 -4.80 3.53
CA ALA A 35 0.54 -3.49 3.51
C ALA A 35 0.02 -3.22 2.10
N GLN A 36 -1.23 -2.80 1.97
CA GLN A 36 -1.85 -2.41 0.72
C GLN A 36 -2.11 -0.91 0.75
N LYS A 37 -1.56 -0.18 -0.22
CA LYS A 37 -1.91 1.22 -0.43
C LYS A 37 -2.92 1.33 -1.57
N THR A 38 -3.97 2.11 -1.35
CA THR A 38 -5.07 2.32 -2.32
C THR A 38 -5.28 3.81 -2.53
N LEU A 39 -5.42 4.23 -3.79
CA LEU A 39 -5.73 5.62 -4.14
C LEU A 39 -7.15 5.95 -3.66
N ARG A 40 -7.31 7.01 -2.88
CA ARG A 40 -8.62 7.38 -2.31
C ARG A 40 -9.64 7.72 -3.40
N TRP A 41 -10.91 7.40 -3.14
CA TRP A 41 -12.05 7.60 -4.03
C TRP A 41 -12.08 9.00 -4.69
N SER A 42 -11.84 10.05 -3.92
CA SER A 42 -11.89 11.45 -4.40
C SER A 42 -10.80 11.82 -5.41
N LEU A 43 -9.73 11.02 -5.52
CA LEU A 43 -8.63 11.25 -6.45
C LEU A 43 -8.60 10.24 -7.60
N ARG A 44 -9.47 9.22 -7.60
CA ARG A 44 -9.41 8.12 -8.57
C ARG A 44 -9.61 8.61 -10.01
N ASP A 45 -10.41 9.63 -10.22
CA ASP A 45 -10.69 10.19 -11.55
C ASP A 45 -9.72 11.32 -11.93
N THR A 46 -8.77 11.66 -11.06
CA THR A 46 -7.73 12.67 -11.35
C THR A 46 -6.56 12.01 -12.06
N PRO A 47 -6.32 12.26 -13.37
CA PRO A 47 -5.28 11.56 -14.12
C PRO A 47 -3.89 11.76 -13.54
N ARG A 48 -3.60 12.97 -13.05
CA ARG A 48 -2.34 13.31 -12.39
C ARG A 48 -2.11 12.52 -11.09
N ALA A 49 -3.16 12.28 -10.31
CA ALA A 49 -3.07 11.53 -9.07
C ALA A 49 -2.83 10.03 -9.35
N ARG A 50 -3.56 9.46 -10.32
CA ARG A 50 -3.32 8.09 -10.79
C ARG A 50 -1.90 7.91 -11.32
N ALA A 51 -1.44 8.83 -12.17
CA ALA A 51 -0.10 8.77 -12.75
C ALA A 51 0.98 8.79 -11.66
N ARG A 52 0.87 9.70 -10.68
CA ARG A 52 1.81 9.78 -9.56
C ARG A 52 1.78 8.52 -8.68
N PHE A 53 0.60 7.98 -8.41
CA PHE A 53 0.44 6.75 -7.64
C PHE A 53 1.11 5.54 -8.33
N LEU A 54 0.88 5.37 -9.63
CA LEU A 54 1.47 4.28 -10.41
C LEU A 54 2.99 4.47 -10.59
N ALA A 55 3.45 5.71 -10.74
CA ALA A 55 4.86 6.05 -10.81
C ALA A 55 5.59 5.66 -9.52
N GLU A 56 5.04 5.99 -8.34
CA GLU A 56 5.58 5.59 -7.05
C GLU A 56 5.76 4.07 -6.97
N ALA A 57 4.69 3.30 -7.23
CA ALA A 57 4.74 1.84 -7.19
C ALA A 57 5.79 1.27 -8.15
N THR A 58 5.85 1.78 -9.39
CA THR A 58 6.77 1.30 -10.42
C THR A 58 8.23 1.61 -10.09
N MET A 59 8.50 2.83 -9.62
CA MET A 59 9.84 3.25 -9.22
C MET A 59 10.34 2.41 -8.03
N THR A 60 9.51 2.23 -7.00
CA THR A 60 9.88 1.44 -5.82
C THR A 60 10.06 -0.04 -6.14
N ALA A 61 9.26 -0.61 -7.05
CA ALA A 61 9.37 -2.01 -7.47
C ALA A 61 10.74 -2.34 -8.11
N GLY A 62 11.42 -1.36 -8.70
CA GLY A 62 12.74 -1.52 -9.29
C GLY A 62 13.91 -1.46 -8.29
N LEU A 63 13.64 -1.16 -7.01
CA LEU A 63 14.67 -0.96 -5.98
C LEU A 63 14.81 -2.21 -5.10
N ALA A 64 16.01 -2.75 -5.02
CA ALA A 64 16.34 -3.87 -4.15
C ALA A 64 17.39 -3.44 -3.10
N HIS A 65 16.93 -3.02 -1.92
CA HIS A 65 17.80 -2.62 -0.81
C HIS A 65 17.12 -2.89 0.54
N PRO A 66 17.84 -3.33 1.59
CA PRO A 66 17.25 -3.65 2.90
C PRO A 66 16.43 -2.52 3.54
N SER A 67 16.85 -1.28 3.32
CA SER A 67 16.20 -0.07 3.86
C SER A 67 15.07 0.50 2.98
N ILE A 68 14.72 -0.16 1.87
CA ILE A 68 13.66 0.27 0.97
C ILE A 68 12.53 -0.76 1.04
N VAL A 69 11.30 -0.30 1.26
CA VAL A 69 10.13 -1.19 1.33
C VAL A 69 9.84 -1.76 -0.06
N PRO A 70 9.94 -3.08 -0.27
CA PRO A 70 9.68 -3.66 -1.58
C PRO A 70 8.18 -3.64 -1.89
N VAL A 71 7.86 -3.37 -3.17
CA VAL A 71 6.52 -3.54 -3.75
C VAL A 71 6.39 -4.96 -4.28
N TYR A 72 5.28 -5.63 -3.99
CA TYR A 72 5.07 -7.03 -4.35
C TYR A 72 4.09 -7.23 -5.50
N ASP A 73 3.03 -6.43 -5.56
CA ASP A 73 1.96 -6.61 -6.53
C ASP A 73 1.22 -5.29 -6.75
N ARG A 74 0.49 -5.17 -7.86
CA ARG A 74 -0.38 -4.02 -8.15
C ARG A 74 -1.60 -4.44 -8.96
N GLY A 75 -2.66 -3.65 -8.85
CA GLY A 75 -3.86 -3.88 -9.63
C GLY A 75 -4.86 -2.74 -9.53
N VAL A 76 -6.10 -3.07 -9.86
CA VAL A 76 -7.25 -2.16 -9.81
C VAL A 76 -8.37 -2.86 -9.06
N LEU A 77 -8.99 -2.15 -8.11
CA LEU A 77 -10.15 -2.64 -7.37
C LEU A 77 -11.41 -2.64 -8.28
N PRO A 78 -12.49 -3.34 -7.89
CA PRO A 78 -13.75 -3.31 -8.64
C PRO A 78 -14.35 -1.91 -8.85
N ASP A 79 -14.05 -0.97 -7.96
CA ASP A 79 -14.47 0.44 -8.05
C ASP A 79 -13.56 1.32 -8.93
N GLY A 80 -12.54 0.73 -9.55
CA GLY A 80 -11.58 1.41 -10.42
C GLY A 80 -10.38 2.04 -9.70
N ALA A 81 -10.29 1.95 -8.38
CA ALA A 81 -9.16 2.51 -7.64
C ALA A 81 -7.89 1.66 -7.85
N PRO A 82 -6.75 2.25 -8.27
CA PRO A 82 -5.49 1.54 -8.31
C PRO A 82 -4.97 1.25 -6.90
N TRP A 83 -4.34 0.08 -6.75
CA TRP A 83 -3.72 -0.36 -5.51
C TRP A 83 -2.35 -1.00 -5.79
N TYR A 84 -1.50 -1.04 -4.77
CA TYR A 84 -0.32 -1.89 -4.75
C TYR A 84 -0.07 -2.45 -3.35
N THR A 85 0.54 -3.63 -3.27
CA THR A 85 0.98 -4.25 -2.02
C THR A 85 2.48 -4.08 -1.83
N MET A 86 2.90 -3.99 -0.57
CA MET A 86 4.27 -3.81 -0.17
C MET A 86 4.54 -4.51 1.16
N LYS A 87 5.81 -4.65 1.54
CA LYS A 87 6.18 -5.20 2.85
C LYS A 87 5.45 -4.45 3.97
N ARG A 88 4.73 -5.19 4.82
CA ARG A 88 4.25 -4.65 6.10
C ARG A 88 5.46 -4.48 7.03
N VAL A 89 5.77 -3.25 7.37
CA VAL A 89 6.81 -2.93 8.35
C VAL A 89 6.17 -2.99 9.73
N LEU A 90 6.71 -3.84 10.61
CA LEU A 90 6.33 -3.89 12.01
C LEU A 90 7.28 -2.98 12.78
N GLY A 91 6.75 -1.90 13.32
CA GLY A 91 7.51 -0.88 14.00
C GLY A 91 6.72 0.41 14.07
N GLN A 92 7.38 1.46 14.53
CA GLN A 92 6.81 2.80 14.61
C GLN A 92 7.40 3.69 13.52
N THR A 93 6.57 4.59 13.02
CA THR A 93 7.01 5.71 12.20
C THR A 93 7.86 6.67 13.03
N LEU A 94 8.70 7.47 12.35
CA LEU A 94 9.45 8.53 13.02
C LEU A 94 8.53 9.51 13.78
N ALA A 95 7.37 9.83 13.19
CA ALA A 95 6.40 10.72 13.81
C ALA A 95 5.84 10.14 15.13
N GLU A 96 5.55 8.83 15.17
CA GLU A 96 5.14 8.15 16.40
C GLU A 96 6.25 8.12 17.44
N ALA A 97 7.50 7.83 17.03
CA ALA A 97 8.65 7.86 17.93
C ALA A 97 8.86 9.26 18.55
N GLN A 98 8.77 10.31 17.72
CA GLN A 98 8.87 11.70 18.16
C GLN A 98 7.74 12.08 19.14
N ALA A 99 6.50 11.67 18.84
CA ALA A 99 5.36 11.91 19.72
C ALA A 99 5.49 11.17 21.06
N ALA A 100 6.12 9.99 21.06
CA ALA A 100 6.40 9.21 22.26
C ALA A 100 7.60 9.72 23.09
N GLY A 101 8.29 10.77 22.63
CA GLY A 101 9.48 11.31 23.29
C GLY A 101 10.68 10.36 23.25
N LEU A 102 10.68 9.41 22.33
CA LEU A 102 11.86 8.60 22.03
C LEU A 102 12.87 9.49 21.27
N PRO A 103 14.18 9.31 21.52
CA PRO A 103 15.23 10.13 20.91
C PRO A 103 15.20 10.11 19.38
#